data_AF-A0A7C0U066-F1
#
_entry.id   AF-A0A7C0U066-F1
#
_cell.length_a   1.000
_cell.length_b   1.000
_cell.length_c   1.000
_cell.angle_alpha   90.00
_cell.angle_beta   90.00
_cell.angle_gamma   90.00
#
_symmetry.space_group_name_H-M   'P 1'
#
loop_
_entity.id
_entity.type
_entity.pdbx_description
1 polymer ?
#
loop_
_entity_poly.entity_id
_entity_poly.type
_entity_poly.pdbx_seq_one_letter_code
_entity_poly.pdbx_strand_id
1 'polypeptide(L)' 'MKGDIPNPINPPSGCRFHPGCLYAREICSRKEPELREVEKDHYVACFNVS' A
#
# COMPACT_ATOMS: atom_id res chain seq x y z
N MET A 1 -5.57 2.50 35.39
CA MET A 1 -4.47 2.91 34.50
C MET A 1 -4.90 2.65 33.07
N LYS A 2 -4.81 3.68 32.22
CA LYS A 2 -5.31 3.70 30.84
C LYS A 2 -4.53 2.69 29.98
N GLY A 3 -5.26 1.78 29.33
CA GLY A 3 -4.71 0.94 28.28
C GLY A 3 -4.69 1.74 26.98
N ASP A 4 -3.56 2.35 26.67
CA ASP A 4 -3.34 2.97 25.36
C ASP A 4 -2.64 1.95 24.45
N ILE A 5 -3.44 1.05 23.88
CA ILE A 5 -3.03 0.27 22.70
C ILE A 5 -2.87 1.30 21.58
N PRO A 6 -1.69 1.44 20.94
CA PRO A 6 -1.51 2.39 19.87
C PRO A 6 -2.49 2.03 18.74
N ASN A 7 -3.40 2.96 18.49
CA ASN A 7 -4.50 2.81 17.55
C ASN A 7 -3.96 2.45 16.15
N PRO A 8 -4.42 1.37 15.49
CA PRO A 8 -4.05 1.04 14.10
C PRO A 8 -4.64 2.02 13.06
N ILE A 9 -5.10 3.21 13.49
CA ILE A 9 -6.04 4.09 12.80
C ILE A 9 -5.43 4.96 11.69
N ASN A 10 -4.11 5.06 11.59
CA ASN A 10 -3.48 5.78 10.50
C ASN A 10 -2.75 4.82 9.56
N PRO A 11 -3.47 4.12 8.67
CA PRO A 11 -2.80 3.52 7.52
C PRO A 11 -2.08 4.66 6.77
N PRO A 12 -0.79 4.48 6.40
CA PRO A 12 -0.10 5.44 5.57
C PRO A 12 -0.93 5.67 4.31
N SER A 13 -1.11 6.94 3.91
CA SER A 13 -1.88 7.27 2.73
C SER A 13 -1.26 6.58 1.50
N GLY A 14 -2.10 5.91 0.72
CA GLY A 14 -1.69 5.21 -0.49
C GLY A 14 -1.13 3.81 -0.26
N CYS A 15 -0.15 3.40 -1.06
CA CYS A 15 0.42 2.07 -1.03
C CYS A 15 1.16 1.79 0.29
N ARG A 16 0.66 0.85 1.10
CA ARG A 16 1.26 0.43 2.37
C ARG A 16 2.75 0.05 2.29
N PHE A 17 3.24 -0.33 1.12
CA PHE A 17 4.64 -0.70 0.88
C PHE A 17 5.53 0.46 0.43
N HIS A 18 4.98 1.67 0.20
CA HIS A 18 5.75 2.81 -0.30
C HIS A 18 6.97 3.21 0.55
N PRO A 19 6.98 3.09 1.91
CA PRO A 19 8.14 3.47 2.70
C PRO A 19 9.36 2.54 2.51
N GLY A 20 9.14 1.31 2.06
CA GLY A 20 10.18 0.29 1.87
C GLY A 20 10.36 -0.19 0.44
N CYS A 21 9.61 0.36 -0.52
CA CYS A 21 9.63 -0.11 -1.91
C CYS A 21 10.76 0.59 -2.70
N LEU A 22 11.65 -0.20 -3.30
CA LEU A 22 12.73 0.30 -4.18
C LEU A 22 12.22 1.00 -5.46
N TYR A 23 10.98 0.70 -5.84
CA TYR A 23 10.29 1.28 -6.99
C TYR A 23 9.20 2.28 -6.59
N ALA A 24 9.21 2.75 -5.33
CA ALA A 24 8.25 3.74 -4.86
C ALA A 24 8.32 5.02 -5.71
N ARG A 25 7.16 5.47 -6.17
CA ARG A 25 6.99 6.75 -6.86
C ARG A 25 6.13 7.66 -6.01
N GLU A 26 6.08 8.95 -6.34
CA GLU A 26 5.26 9.93 -5.62
C GLU A 26 3.77 9.54 -5.56
N ILE A 27 3.25 8.87 -6.59
CA ILE A 27 1.86 8.35 -6.59
C ILE A 27 1.62 7.29 -5.51
N CYS A 28 2.65 6.53 -5.13
CA CYS A 28 2.54 5.44 -4.15
C CYS A 28 2.28 5.93 -2.73
N SER A 29 2.62 7.17 -2.37
CA SER A 29 2.30 7.76 -1.06
C SER A 29 1.02 8.62 -1.07
N ARG A 30 0.41 8.79 -2.25
CA ARG A 30 -0.77 9.63 -2.46
C ARG A 30 -2.04 8.84 -2.75
N LYS A 31 -1.91 7.71 -3.45
CA LYS A 31 -3.04 6.87 -3.88
C LYS A 31 -2.78 5.40 -3.58
N GLU A 32 -3.84 4.66 -3.33
CA GLU A 32 -3.78 3.20 -3.25
C GLU A 32 -3.80 2.60 -4.66
N PRO A 33 -2.92 1.63 -4.97
CA PRO A 33 -2.92 0.96 -6.25
C PRO A 33 -4.14 0.06 -6.37
N GLU A 34 -4.75 0.03 -7.55
CA GLU A 34 -5.86 -0.86 -7.86
C GLU A 34 -5.39 -2.32 -7.87
N LEU A 35 -6.22 -3.21 -7.35
CA LEU A 35 -5.99 -4.65 -7.42
C LEU A 35 -6.30 -5.11 -8.84
N ARG A 36 -5.29 -5.59 -9.55
CA ARG A 36 -5.39 -6.03 -10.94
C ARG A 36 -4.85 -7.45 -11.08
N GLU A 37 -5.47 -8.21 -11.98
CA GLU A 37 -5.01 -9.54 -12.33
C GLU A 37 -3.85 -9.44 -13.32
N VAL A 38 -2.70 -10.01 -12.97
CA VAL A 38 -1.50 -10.00 -13.82
C VAL A 38 -1.27 -11.33 -14.51
N GLU A 39 -1.73 -12.42 -13.89
CA GLU A 39 -1.77 -13.77 -14.44
C GLU A 39 -3.02 -14.46 -13.89
N LYS A 40 -3.40 -15.59 -14.49
CA LYS A 40 -4.60 -16.35 -14.06
C LYS A 40 -4.54 -16.64 -12.56
N ASP A 41 -5.56 -16.18 -11.83
CA ASP A 41 -5.68 -16.30 -10.37
C ASP A 41 -4.55 -15.58 -9.57
N HIS A 42 -3.81 -14.67 -10.20
CA HIS A 42 -2.73 -13.88 -9.58
C HIS A 42 -3.06 -12.38 -9.65
N TYR A 43 -3.31 -11.80 -8.47
CA TYR A 43 -3.64 -10.39 -8.32
C TYR A 43 -2.50 -9.62 -7.67
N VAL A 44 -2.24 -8.43 -8.19
CA VAL A 44 -1.22 -7.52 -7.68
C VAL A 44 -1.84 -6.13 -7.54
N ALA A 45 -1.52 -5.43 -6.46
CA ALA A 45 -1.88 -4.03 -6.26
C ALA A 45 -0.60 -3.19 -6.22
N CYS A 46 -0.08 -2.83 -7.39
CA CYS A 46 1.14 -2.04 -7.52
C CYS A 46 1.11 -1.16 -8.77
N PHE A 47 1.46 0.13 -8.62
CA PHE A 47 1.52 1.10 -9.73
C PHE A 47 2.65 0.84 -10.74
N ASN A 48 3.64 0.03 -10.37
CA ASN A 48 4.78 -0.27 -11.25
C ASN A 48 4.52 -1.48 -12.14
N VAL A 49 3.61 -2.36 -11.75
CA VAL A 49 3.27 -3.50 -12.60
C VAL A 49 2.29 -2.94 -13.62
N SER A 50 2.61 -3.13 -14.91
CA SER A 50 1.76 -2.78 -16.06
C SER A 50 1.18 -4.04 -16.68
#